data_AF-A0A2G3Q111-F1
#
_entry.id   AF-A0A2G3Q111-F1
#
_cell.length_a   1.000
_cell.length_b   1.000
_cell.length_c   1.000
_cell.angle_alpha   90.00
_cell.angle_beta   90.00
_cell.angle_gamma   90.00
#
_symmetry.space_group_name_H-M   'P 1'
#
loop_
_entity.id
_entity.type
_entity.pdbx_description
1 polymer ?
#
loop_
_entity_poly.entity_id
_entity_poly.type
_entity_poly.pdbx_seq_one_letter_code
_entity_poly.pdbx_strand_id
1 'polypeptide(L)'
;MAITIQNIPFFCLIWIGIGFLFIMIGVLMMASRNEEDYYTVDRSISESSSHIQDLFSYFLEEEEKKNRNLREMVLNHSSQKKEEVVGKENNIKENPSMINSEMIQMYEEGYSIEEIAKKLKKGIGEVNLMISLYTMR
;
A
#
# COMPACT_ATOMS: atom_id res chain seq x y z
N MET A 1 70.83 9.90 -25.69
CA MET A 1 69.45 9.53 -25.30
C MET A 1 69.16 10.10 -23.92
N ALA A 2 68.81 11.38 -23.85
CA ALA A 2 68.58 12.11 -22.59
C ALA A 2 67.20 12.80 -22.61
N ILE A 3 66.18 12.10 -23.08
CA ILE A 3 64.79 12.54 -22.93
C ILE A 3 64.23 11.81 -21.71
N THR A 4 64.65 12.16 -20.49
CA THR A 4 64.13 11.40 -19.34
C THR A 4 63.83 12.18 -18.08
N ILE A 5 64.34 13.39 -17.82
CA ILE A 5 64.09 14.06 -16.52
C ILE A 5 63.45 15.44 -16.67
N GLN A 6 63.92 16.28 -17.59
CA GLN A 6 63.39 17.65 -17.74
C GLN A 6 61.95 17.68 -18.30
N ASN A 7 61.53 16.63 -19.02
CA ASN A 7 60.21 16.57 -19.66
C ASN A 7 59.13 15.90 -18.80
N ILE A 8 59.51 15.23 -17.70
CA ILE A 8 58.57 14.60 -16.75
C ILE A 8 57.47 15.56 -16.28
N PRO A 9 57.76 16.80 -15.83
CA PRO A 9 56.70 17.70 -15.36
C PRO A 9 55.68 18.05 -16.45
N PHE A 10 56.11 18.14 -17.71
CA PHE A 10 55.20 18.39 -18.83
C PHE A 10 54.29 17.20 -19.12
N PHE A 11 54.78 15.97 -19.01
CA PHE A 11 53.95 14.77 -19.13
C PHE A 11 52.92 14.68 -17.99
N CYS A 12 53.30 15.00 -16.75
CA CYS A 12 52.35 15.05 -15.64
C CYS A 12 51.25 16.09 -15.86
N LEU A 13 51.58 17.29 -16.34
CA LEU A 13 50.61 18.32 -16.68
C LEU A 13 49.63 17.88 -17.78
N ILE A 14 50.13 17.19 -18.81
CA ILE A 14 49.29 16.64 -19.88
C ILE A 14 48.32 15.58 -19.33
N TRP A 15 48.79 14.67 -18.48
CA TRP A 15 47.95 13.65 -17.85
C TRP A 15 46.89 14.22 -16.93
N ILE A 16 47.22 15.28 -16.17
CA ILE A 16 46.25 15.99 -15.34
C ILE A 16 45.18 16.66 -16.21
N GLY A 17 45.58 17.28 -17.32
CA GLY A 17 44.64 17.86 -18.29
C GLY A 17 43.71 16.83 -18.91
N ILE A 18 44.24 15.66 -19.28
CA ILE A 18 43.44 14.53 -19.81
C ILE A 18 42.46 14.03 -18.75
N GLY A 19 42.91 13.84 -17.51
CA GLY A 19 42.04 13.42 -16.40
C GLY A 19 40.92 14.42 -16.14
N PHE A 20 41.23 15.72 -16.16
CA PHE A 20 40.24 16.79 -16.01
C PHE A 20 39.22 16.77 -17.15
N LEU A 21 39.65 16.54 -18.39
CA LEU A 21 38.77 16.42 -19.55
C LEU A 21 37.79 15.25 -19.41
N PHE A 22 38.26 14.09 -18.94
CA PHE A 22 37.39 12.94 -18.65
C PHE A 22 36.37 13.24 -17.54
N ILE A 23 36.78 13.96 -16.49
CA ILE A 23 35.87 14.38 -15.42
C ILE A 23 34.82 15.35 -15.98
N MET A 24 35.21 16.34 -16.78
CA MET A 24 34.27 17.29 -17.40
C MET A 24 33.29 16.60 -18.35
N ILE A 25 33.76 15.66 -19.16
CA ILE A 25 32.90 14.83 -20.02
C ILE A 25 31.97 13.97 -19.19
N GLY A 26 32.44 13.38 -18.09
CA GLY A 26 31.62 12.58 -17.18
C GLY A 26 30.52 13.42 -16.52
N VAL A 27 30.85 14.62 -16.04
CA VAL A 27 29.88 15.59 -15.48
C VAL A 27 28.89 16.04 -16.54
N LEU A 28 29.35 16.32 -17.76
CA LEU A 28 28.47 16.73 -18.86
C LEU A 28 27.54 15.59 -19.31
N MET A 29 28.04 14.35 -19.35
CA MET A 29 27.23 13.16 -19.63
C MET A 29 26.20 12.88 -18.51
N MET A 30 26.57 13.11 -17.26
CA MET A 30 25.65 13.00 -16.11
C MET A 30 24.59 14.10 -16.12
N ALA A 31 24.97 15.34 -16.46
CA ALA A 31 24.05 16.46 -16.60
C ALA A 31 23.11 16.29 -17.82
N SER A 32 23.63 15.79 -18.95
CA SER A 32 22.84 15.51 -20.15
C SER A 32 21.89 14.32 -19.97
N ARG A 33 22.27 13.31 -19.16
CA ARG A 33 21.38 12.21 -18.77
C ARG A 33 20.17 12.70 -17.97
N ASN A 34 20.36 13.72 -17.12
CA ASN A 34 19.26 14.29 -16.36
C ASN A 34 18.19 14.98 -17.25
N GLU A 35 18.51 15.34 -18.50
CA GLU A 35 17.54 15.88 -19.46
C GLU A 35 16.94 14.80 -20.39
N GLU A 36 17.69 13.76 -20.77
CA GLU A 36 17.20 12.72 -21.70
C GLU A 36 16.37 11.60 -21.03
N ASP A 37 16.52 11.37 -19.71
CA ASP A 37 15.72 10.40 -18.96
C ASP A 37 14.29 10.90 -18.66
N TYR A 38 13.93 12.13 -19.04
CA TYR A 38 12.57 12.64 -18.82
C TYR A 38 11.59 12.30 -19.96
N TYR A 39 12.07 12.00 -21.18
CA TYR A 39 11.18 11.80 -22.34
C TYR A 39 11.19 10.39 -22.95
N THR A 40 12.19 9.56 -22.67
CA THR A 40 12.28 8.19 -23.23
C THR A 40 11.92 7.11 -22.21
N VAL A 41 12.21 7.34 -20.93
CA VAL A 41 11.76 6.48 -19.83
C VAL A 41 10.26 6.63 -19.61
N ASP A 42 9.71 7.84 -19.72
CA ASP A 42 8.29 8.09 -19.49
C ASP A 42 7.37 7.43 -20.54
N ARG A 43 7.84 7.22 -21.78
CA ARG A 43 7.04 6.53 -22.82
C ARG A 43 6.94 5.02 -22.60
N SER A 44 8.03 4.38 -22.15
CA SER A 44 8.04 2.94 -21.83
C SER A 44 7.38 2.64 -20.49
N ILE A 45 7.49 3.55 -19.50
CA ILE A 45 6.71 3.49 -18.26
C ILE A 45 5.24 3.80 -18.53
N SER A 46 4.89 4.71 -19.44
CA SER A 46 3.50 5.01 -19.80
C SER A 46 2.80 3.82 -20.48
N GLU A 47 3.41 3.16 -21.48
CA GLU A 47 2.86 1.93 -22.09
C GLU A 47 2.83 0.75 -21.12
N SER A 48 3.86 0.61 -20.25
CA SER A 48 3.84 -0.42 -19.21
C SER A 48 2.77 -0.12 -18.14
N SER A 49 2.54 1.15 -17.83
CA SER A 49 1.55 1.59 -16.85
C SER A 49 0.12 1.34 -17.32
N SER A 50 -0.18 1.47 -18.62
CA SER A 50 -1.52 1.16 -19.13
C SER A 50 -1.83 -0.32 -19.00
N HIS A 51 -0.88 -1.19 -19.37
CA HIS A 51 -1.05 -2.64 -19.17
C HIS A 51 -1.16 -3.04 -17.70
N ILE A 52 -0.41 -2.38 -16.81
CA ILE A 52 -0.50 -2.60 -15.37
C ILE A 52 -1.84 -2.08 -14.82
N GLN A 53 -2.34 -0.93 -15.29
CA GLN A 53 -3.64 -0.39 -14.93
C GLN A 53 -4.79 -1.27 -15.41
N ASP A 54 -4.70 -1.82 -16.62
CA ASP A 54 -5.68 -2.78 -17.15
C ASP A 54 -5.69 -4.05 -16.32
N LEU A 55 -4.51 -4.55 -15.93
CA LEU A 55 -4.38 -5.72 -15.05
C LEU A 55 -4.95 -5.44 -13.66
N PHE A 56 -4.68 -4.27 -13.07
CA PHE A 56 -5.27 -3.87 -11.79
C PHE A 56 -6.80 -3.72 -11.88
N SER A 57 -7.29 -3.15 -12.97
CA SER A 57 -8.72 -3.00 -13.22
C SER A 57 -9.40 -4.36 -13.35
N TYR A 58 -8.78 -5.29 -14.07
CA TYR A 58 -9.24 -6.67 -14.18
C TYR A 58 -9.30 -7.36 -12.82
N PHE A 59 -8.25 -7.27 -12.00
CA PHE A 59 -8.24 -7.86 -10.66
C PHE A 59 -9.29 -7.24 -9.74
N LEU A 60 -9.45 -5.92 -9.76
CA LEU A 60 -10.46 -5.22 -8.97
C LEU A 60 -11.88 -5.64 -9.38
N GLU A 61 -12.14 -5.74 -10.68
CA GLU A 61 -13.43 -6.20 -11.21
C GLU A 61 -13.71 -7.67 -10.81
N GLU A 62 -12.70 -8.53 -10.88
CA GLU A 62 -12.82 -9.94 -10.51
C GLU A 62 -13.12 -10.10 -9.01
N GLU A 63 -12.42 -9.35 -8.15
CA GLU A 63 -12.64 -9.36 -6.70
C GLU A 63 -14.00 -8.75 -6.33
N GLU A 64 -14.42 -7.67 -6.99
CA GLU A 64 -15.75 -7.10 -6.78
C GLU A 64 -16.85 -8.10 -7.20
N LYS A 65 -16.64 -8.81 -8.31
CA LYS A 65 -17.56 -9.86 -8.78
C LYS A 65 -17.63 -11.03 -7.80
N LYS A 66 -16.50 -11.50 -7.25
CA LYS A 66 -16.48 -12.52 -6.20
C LYS A 66 -17.22 -12.05 -4.95
N ASN A 67 -17.01 -10.80 -4.53
CA ASN A 67 -17.73 -10.21 -3.40
C ASN A 67 -19.23 -10.10 -3.64
N ARG A 68 -19.67 -9.72 -4.86
CA ARG A 68 -21.09 -9.73 -5.24
C ARG A 68 -21.68 -11.14 -5.20
N ASN A 69 -20.97 -12.13 -5.75
CA ASN A 69 -21.41 -13.52 -5.72
C ASN A 69 -21.54 -14.06 -4.28
N LEU A 70 -20.57 -13.75 -3.41
CA LEU A 70 -20.64 -14.10 -1.99
C LEU A 70 -21.85 -13.45 -1.31
N ARG A 71 -22.11 -12.17 -1.58
CA ARG A 71 -23.30 -11.47 -1.06
C ARG A 71 -24.59 -12.11 -1.54
N GLU A 72 -24.69 -12.46 -2.81
CA GLU A 72 -25.84 -13.16 -3.38
C GLU A 72 -26.01 -14.55 -2.77
N MET A 73 -24.93 -15.31 -2.59
CA MET A 73 -24.97 -16.63 -1.95
C MET A 73 -25.44 -16.55 -0.49
N VAL A 74 -24.94 -15.57 0.28
CA VAL A 74 -25.40 -15.30 1.64
C VAL A 74 -26.88 -14.88 1.66
N LEU A 75 -27.30 -13.99 0.76
CA LEU A 75 -28.69 -13.56 0.63
C LEU A 75 -29.62 -14.73 0.26
N ASN A 76 -29.23 -15.58 -0.68
CA ASN A 76 -30.00 -16.74 -1.12
C ASN A 76 -30.12 -17.79 -0.01
N HIS A 77 -29.04 -18.06 0.74
CA HIS A 77 -29.10 -18.93 1.91
C HIS A 77 -29.93 -18.33 3.07
N SER A 78 -29.87 -17.01 3.28
CA SER A 78 -30.71 -16.34 4.28
C SER A 78 -32.19 -16.30 3.88
N SER A 79 -32.49 -16.28 2.58
CA SER A 79 -33.85 -16.33 2.05
C SER A 79 -34.42 -17.75 2.10
N GLN A 80 -33.61 -18.79 1.87
CA GLN A 80 -34.01 -20.19 2.10
C GLN A 80 -34.28 -20.49 3.58
N LYS A 81 -33.60 -19.81 4.51
CA LYS A 81 -33.84 -19.99 5.96
C LYS A 81 -35.08 -19.25 6.49
N LYS A 82 -35.75 -18.43 5.66
CA LYS A 82 -36.89 -17.60 6.07
C LYS A 82 -38.26 -18.25 5.91
N GLU A 83 -38.37 -19.41 5.26
CA GLU A 83 -39.66 -20.13 5.14
C GLU A 83 -39.96 -21.11 6.29
N GLU A 84 -39.03 -21.33 7.24
CA GLU A 84 -39.26 -22.32 8.32
C GLU A 84 -39.40 -21.76 9.74
N VAL A 85 -39.44 -20.43 9.94
CA VAL A 85 -39.65 -19.87 11.29
C VAL A 85 -40.60 -18.67 11.27
N VAL A 86 -41.87 -18.94 10.99
CA VAL A 86 -42.96 -18.13 11.54
C VAL A 86 -43.11 -18.54 13.01
N GLY A 87 -42.73 -17.66 13.93
CA GLY A 87 -43.10 -17.80 15.34
C GLY A 87 -41.97 -17.62 16.35
N LYS A 88 -41.37 -16.43 16.42
CA LYS A 88 -41.14 -15.74 17.71
C LYS A 88 -40.61 -14.33 17.48
N GLU A 89 -41.54 -13.41 17.66
CA GLU A 89 -41.30 -12.04 18.05
C GLU A 89 -40.29 -11.97 19.21
N ASN A 90 -39.21 -11.22 19.02
CA ASN A 90 -38.75 -10.23 19.99
C ASN A 90 -37.80 -9.24 19.33
N ASN A 91 -38.24 -7.98 19.36
CA ASN A 91 -37.53 -6.78 18.99
C ASN A 91 -36.22 -6.65 19.78
N ILE A 92 -35.07 -6.85 19.13
CA ILE A 92 -33.86 -6.09 19.45
C ILE A 92 -33.20 -5.73 18.13
N LYS A 93 -33.55 -4.55 17.61
CA LYS A 93 -32.66 -3.79 16.74
C LYS A 93 -31.47 -3.41 17.63
N GLU A 94 -30.45 -4.27 17.69
CA GLU A 94 -29.18 -3.92 18.32
C GLU A 94 -28.59 -2.77 17.52
N ASN A 95 -28.73 -1.58 18.09
CA ASN A 95 -28.23 -0.34 17.53
C ASN A 95 -26.70 -0.43 17.57
N PRO A 96 -25.99 -0.43 16.43
CA PRO A 96 -24.54 -0.63 16.40
C PRO A 96 -23.77 0.44 17.20
N SER A 97 -24.38 1.58 17.52
CA SER A 97 -23.75 2.58 18.39
C SER A 97 -23.63 2.15 19.86
N MET A 98 -24.53 1.30 20.37
CA MET A 98 -24.59 0.96 21.80
C MET A 98 -23.57 -0.11 22.19
N ILE A 99 -23.33 -1.07 21.30
CA ILE A 99 -22.31 -2.12 21.48
C ILE A 99 -20.90 -1.53 21.38
N ASN A 100 -20.72 -0.51 20.53
CA ASN A 100 -19.44 0.19 20.40
C ASN A 100 -19.14 1.05 21.64
N SER A 101 -20.15 1.67 22.27
CA SER A 101 -19.93 2.45 23.50
C SER A 101 -19.51 1.58 24.69
N GLU A 102 -20.09 0.39 24.84
CA GLU A 102 -19.70 -0.53 25.93
C GLU A 102 -18.26 -1.04 25.75
N MET A 103 -17.86 -1.32 24.50
CA MET A 103 -16.49 -1.72 24.16
C MET A 103 -15.46 -0.62 24.47
N ILE A 104 -15.77 0.63 24.10
CA ILE A 104 -14.91 1.79 24.36
C ILE A 104 -14.77 2.04 25.86
N GLN A 105 -15.89 1.96 26.61
CA GLN A 105 -15.85 2.16 28.05
C GLN A 105 -14.95 1.14 28.76
N MET A 106 -15.04 -0.15 28.40
CA MET A 106 -14.16 -1.17 28.99
C MET A 106 -12.70 -0.95 28.61
N TYR A 107 -12.41 -0.43 27.42
CA TYR A 107 -11.05 -0.06 27.03
C TYR A 107 -10.52 1.10 27.86
N GLU A 108 -11.34 2.13 28.12
CA GLU A 108 -10.98 3.26 28.99
C GLU A 108 -10.81 2.85 30.46
N GLU A 109 -11.55 1.83 30.92
CA GLU A 109 -11.41 1.20 32.24
C GLU A 109 -10.14 0.33 32.36
N GLY A 110 -9.40 0.11 31.27
CA GLY A 110 -8.11 -0.58 31.24
C GLY A 110 -8.20 -2.10 31.02
N TYR A 111 -9.35 -2.62 30.58
CA TYR A 111 -9.48 -4.04 30.23
C TYR A 111 -8.66 -4.39 28.98
N SER A 112 -8.13 -5.62 28.93
CA SER A 112 -7.40 -6.09 27.76
C SER A 112 -8.35 -6.40 26.60
N ILE A 113 -7.86 -6.33 25.36
CA ILE A 113 -8.65 -6.60 24.15
C ILE A 113 -9.25 -8.02 24.19
N GLU A 114 -8.50 -8.98 24.73
CA GLU A 114 -8.93 -10.37 24.90
C GLU A 114 -10.06 -10.51 25.92
N GLU A 115 -9.99 -9.76 27.03
CA GLU A 115 -11.03 -9.74 28.06
C GLU A 115 -12.33 -9.13 27.53
N ILE A 116 -12.22 -8.02 26.80
CA ILE A 116 -13.34 -7.35 26.14
C ILE A 116 -13.97 -8.28 25.09
N ALA A 117 -13.15 -8.95 24.27
CA ALA A 117 -13.61 -9.92 23.27
C ALA A 117 -14.38 -11.08 23.93
N LYS A 118 -13.86 -11.61 25.04
CA LYS A 118 -14.51 -12.70 25.79
C LYS A 118 -15.82 -12.26 26.43
N LYS A 119 -15.87 -11.05 27.00
CA LYS A 119 -17.04 -10.51 27.69
C LYS A 119 -18.16 -10.14 26.72
N LEU A 120 -17.81 -9.59 25.55
CA LEU A 120 -18.75 -9.22 24.49
C LEU A 120 -19.04 -10.35 23.50
N LYS A 121 -18.42 -11.53 23.66
CA LYS A 121 -18.48 -12.67 22.72
C LYS A 121 -18.16 -12.25 21.27
N LYS A 122 -17.15 -11.40 21.11
CA LYS A 122 -16.69 -10.87 19.81
C LYS A 122 -15.33 -11.43 19.43
N GLY A 123 -14.98 -11.33 18.14
CA GLY A 123 -13.65 -11.67 17.67
C GLY A 123 -12.61 -10.66 18.18
N ILE A 124 -11.43 -11.13 18.58
CA ILE A 124 -10.32 -10.26 19.02
C ILE A 124 -9.99 -9.20 17.96
N GLY A 125 -10.01 -9.58 16.68
CA GLY A 125 -9.80 -8.65 15.57
C GLY A 125 -10.88 -7.57 15.44
N GLU A 126 -12.15 -7.91 15.71
CA GLU A 126 -13.26 -6.94 15.67
C GLU A 126 -13.13 -5.91 16.79
N VAL A 127 -12.75 -6.36 17.99
CA VAL A 127 -12.50 -5.48 19.13
C VAL A 127 -11.31 -4.57 18.87
N ASN A 128 -10.21 -5.14 18.38
CA ASN A 128 -9.00 -4.37 18.05
C ASN A 128 -9.26 -3.31 16.97
N LEU A 129 -10.03 -3.66 15.92
CA LEU A 129 -10.38 -2.73 14.86
C LEU A 129 -11.21 -1.56 15.40
N MET A 130 -12.21 -1.83 16.24
CA MET A 130 -13.07 -0.80 16.82
C MET A 130 -12.32 0.14 17.75
N ILE A 131 -11.44 -0.39 18.61
CA ILE A 131 -10.58 0.43 19.48
C ILE A 131 -9.62 1.26 18.64
N SER A 132 -9.00 0.68 17.60
CA SER A 132 -8.07 1.41 16.72
C SER A 132 -8.76 2.59 16.01
N LEU A 133 -10.00 2.41 15.55
CA LEU A 133 -10.80 3.48 14.94
C LEU A 133 -11.17 4.58 15.93
N TYR A 134 -11.36 4.24 17.22
CA TYR A 134 -11.62 5.21 18.27
C TYR A 134 -10.38 6.04 18.62
N THR A 135 -9.24 5.39 18.86
CA THR A 135 -7.98 6.04 19.25
C THR A 135 -7.39 6.94 18.15
N MET A 136 -7.76 6.71 16.88
CA MET A 136 -7.32 7.55 15.76
C MET A 136 -8.05 8.91 15.66
N ARG A 137 -9.13 9.12 16.40
CA ARG A 137 -9.91 10.36 16.39
C ARG A 137 -9.36 11.38 17.38
#